data_AF-A0A401X156-F1
#
_entry.id   AF-A0A401X156-F1
#
_cell.length_a   1.000
_cell.length_b   1.000
_cell.length_c   1.000
_cell.angle_alpha   90.00
_cell.angle_beta   90.00
_cell.angle_gamma   90.00
#
_symmetry.space_group_name_H-M   'P 1'
#
loop_
_entity.id
_entity.type
_entity.pdbx_description
1 polymer ?
#
loop_
_entity_poly.entity_id
_entity_poly.type
_entity_poly.pdbx_seq_one_letter_code
_entity_poly.pdbx_strand_id
1 'polypeptide(L)'
;MDDVSRSVFVFGSPCNSNYGKVVFLPNGQLYGYQHENEHTWRMDGEELCLLNIQGQVSSRYHRTGNGWAGTVEGRRYPLYLNTLITTDTCETPGLPPVMVNTIPKAGTYYVEAALKAAGCPSHRLHLGGEDVVDDYRGLPDERVHIMPETLRLYCPLDLVTATLQGGHVVAHCDFQHVIDHVRSQGVLVLSVVRNLRDIMKSMFRFLLYMIPPEPDDFLGQFWREQEGDARVTAFLAVEHERGLRRVVS
;
A
#
# COMPACT_ATOMS: atom_id res chain seq x y z
N MET A 1 22.56 -1.93 -3.36
CA MET A 1 22.25 -0.60 -2.80
C MET A 1 20.77 -0.27 -2.98
N ASP A 2 20.19 -0.52 -4.15
CA ASP A 2 18.84 -0.11 -4.56
C ASP A 2 17.68 -0.65 -3.72
N ASP A 3 17.90 -1.67 -2.88
CA ASP A 3 16.82 -2.31 -2.10
C ASP A 3 16.36 -1.47 -0.90
N VAL A 4 17.28 -0.72 -0.29
CA VAL A 4 17.00 0.02 0.95
C VAL A 4 16.05 1.19 0.69
N SER A 5 16.25 1.93 -0.40
CA SER A 5 15.40 3.08 -0.73
C SER A 5 14.06 2.75 -1.37
N ARG A 6 13.86 1.49 -1.75
CA ARG A 6 12.59 0.98 -2.29
C ARG A 6 11.78 0.22 -1.23
N SER A 7 12.22 0.28 0.02
CA SER A 7 11.64 -0.53 1.08
C SER A 7 11.06 0.33 2.19
N VAL A 8 9.89 -0.07 2.67
CA VAL A 8 9.33 0.36 3.95
C VAL A 8 9.80 -0.63 5.00
N PHE A 9 10.41 -0.12 6.07
CA PHE A 9 10.86 -0.94 7.20
C PHE A 9 10.04 -0.67 8.44
N VAL A 10 9.83 -1.71 9.25
CA VAL A 10 9.46 -1.56 10.66
C VAL A 10 10.75 -1.42 11.47
N PHE A 11 10.86 -0.33 12.23
CA PHE A 11 12.03 0.00 13.02
C PHE A 11 11.73 -0.14 14.51
N GLY A 12 12.65 -0.75 15.27
CA GLY A 12 12.52 -0.81 16.72
C GLY A 12 13.71 -1.44 17.42
N SER A 13 13.50 -1.78 18.69
CA SER A 13 14.42 -2.57 19.51
C SER A 13 13.68 -3.76 20.11
N PRO A 14 14.30 -4.96 20.14
CA PRO A 14 13.69 -6.10 20.84
C PRO A 14 13.64 -5.90 22.36
N CYS A 15 14.37 -4.90 22.90
CA CYS A 15 14.48 -4.65 24.33
C CYS A 15 13.52 -3.56 24.85
N ASN A 16 12.78 -2.86 23.98
CA ASN A 16 11.89 -1.78 24.40
C ASN A 16 10.57 -1.82 23.65
N SER A 17 10.56 -1.40 22.39
CA SER A 17 9.34 -1.35 21.59
C SER A 17 9.61 -1.23 20.09
N ASN A 18 8.53 -1.33 19.31
CA ASN A 18 8.47 -0.86 17.93
C ASN A 18 8.39 0.68 17.93
N TYR A 19 9.31 1.33 17.23
CA TYR A 19 9.40 2.79 17.16
C TYR A 19 8.55 3.37 16.03
N GLY A 20 8.33 2.61 14.96
CA GLY A 20 7.51 3.05 13.83
C GLY A 20 7.91 2.42 12.52
N LYS A 21 7.51 3.07 11.42
CA LYS A 21 7.85 2.68 10.06
C LYS A 21 8.70 3.75 9.39
N VAL A 22 9.70 3.35 8.62
CA VAL A 22 10.67 4.26 8.01
C VAL A 22 11.00 3.87 6.58
N VAL A 23 11.22 4.88 5.75
CA VAL A 23 11.75 4.77 4.39
C VAL A 23 13.06 5.55 4.32
N PHE A 24 14.04 4.96 3.65
CA PHE A 24 15.39 5.49 3.49
C PHE A 24 15.53 6.15 2.11
N LEU A 25 15.24 7.44 1.99
CA LEU A 25 15.20 8.12 0.69
C LEU A 25 16.60 8.19 0.04
N PRO A 26 16.72 8.09 -1.30
CA PRO A 26 18.02 8.08 -2.00
C PRO A 26 18.90 9.31 -1.74
N ASN A 27 18.31 10.42 -1.31
CA ASN A 27 19.01 11.66 -0.96
C ASN A 27 19.62 11.63 0.47
N GLY A 28 19.55 10.50 1.17
CA GLY A 28 20.05 10.33 2.53
C GLY A 28 19.09 10.77 3.64
N GLN A 29 17.88 11.22 3.30
CA GLN A 29 16.86 11.56 4.30
C GLN A 29 16.05 10.34 4.74
N LEU A 30 15.51 10.41 5.96
CA LEU A 30 14.53 9.47 6.47
C LEU A 30 13.12 10.02 6.28
N TYR A 31 12.17 9.14 5.97
CA TYR A 31 10.76 9.48 5.79
C TYR A 31 9.87 8.54 6.61
N GLY A 32 8.79 9.07 7.20
CA GLY A 32 7.96 8.36 8.19
C GLY A 32 8.39 8.63 9.62
N TYR A 33 9.01 7.65 10.27
CA TYR A 33 9.59 7.80 11.60
C TYR A 33 10.57 8.98 11.67
N GLN A 34 10.49 9.76 12.75
CA GLN A 34 11.36 10.90 13.01
C GLN A 34 11.82 10.91 14.47
N HIS A 35 13.12 11.10 14.68
CA HIS A 35 13.71 11.28 16.01
C HIS A 35 15.06 12.01 15.90
N GLU A 36 15.46 12.75 16.94
CA GLU A 36 16.66 13.61 16.87
C GLU A 36 17.97 12.84 16.67
N ASN A 37 18.01 11.59 17.15
CA ASN A 37 19.16 10.71 16.99
C ASN A 37 19.20 10.01 15.63
N GLU A 38 18.11 10.01 14.87
CA GLU A 38 17.97 9.31 13.60
C GLU A 38 17.33 10.28 12.59
N HIS A 39 18.16 11.12 11.98
CA HIS A 39 17.74 12.20 11.09
C HIS A 39 18.09 11.94 9.62
N THR A 40 19.26 11.36 9.37
CA THR A 40 19.73 11.01 8.02
C THR A 40 20.35 9.62 8.02
N TRP A 41 20.63 9.10 6.83
CA TRP A 41 21.26 7.79 6.66
C TRP A 41 22.30 7.80 5.56
N ARG A 42 23.21 6.82 5.62
CA ARG A 42 24.15 6.50 4.54
C ARG A 42 24.55 5.04 4.60
N MET A 43 25.13 4.55 3.51
CA MET A 43 25.87 3.29 3.50
C MET A 43 27.35 3.56 3.81
N ASP A 44 27.93 2.77 4.70
CA ASP A 44 29.37 2.71 4.99
C ASP A 44 29.86 1.29 4.67
N GLY A 45 30.28 1.09 3.41
CA GLY A 45 30.49 -0.26 2.87
C GLY A 45 29.18 -1.04 2.79
N GLU A 46 29.09 -2.14 3.53
CA GLU A 46 27.89 -2.99 3.63
C GLU A 46 26.98 -2.63 4.81
N GLU A 47 27.41 -1.71 5.67
CA GLU A 47 26.63 -1.29 6.83
C GLU A 47 25.70 -0.12 6.49
N LEU A 48 24.46 -0.23 6.92
CA LEU A 48 23.54 0.91 6.96
C LEU A 48 23.80 1.69 8.24
N CYS A 49 24.09 2.99 8.11
CA CYS A 49 24.36 3.88 9.23
C CYS A 49 23.25 4.93 9.34
N LEU A 50 22.69 5.11 10.53
CA LEU A 50 21.86 6.26 10.87
C LEU A 50 22.72 7.35 11.50
N LEU A 51 22.36 8.60 11.23
CA LEU A 51 23.07 9.77 11.73
C LEU A 51 22.10 10.70 12.45
N ASN A 52 22.56 11.30 13.55
CA ASN A 52 21.83 12.33 14.27
C ASN A 52 21.82 13.66 13.50
N ILE A 53 21.14 14.67 14.06
CA ILE A 53 21.05 16.01 13.46
C ILE A 53 22.42 16.71 13.30
N GLN A 54 23.45 16.30 14.05
CA GLN A 54 24.83 16.79 13.92
C GLN A 54 25.66 16.00 12.89
N GLY A 55 25.09 15.00 12.22
CA GLY A 55 25.79 14.17 11.24
C GLY A 55 26.74 13.14 11.85
N GLN A 56 26.57 12.80 13.13
CA GLN A 56 27.32 11.74 13.82
C GLN A 56 26.55 10.43 13.74
N VAL A 57 27.27 9.31 13.56
CA VAL A 57 26.64 7.98 13.52
C VAL A 57 26.02 7.67 14.88
N SER A 58 24.71 7.40 14.87
CA SER A 58 23.94 7.05 16.07
C SER A 58 23.67 5.55 16.15
N SER A 59 23.62 4.85 15.02
CA SER A 59 23.49 3.40 14.96
C SER A 59 24.01 2.82 13.65
N ARG A 60 24.42 1.56 13.72
CA ARG A 60 24.93 0.76 12.59
C ARG A 60 24.14 -0.52 12.47
N TYR A 61 23.88 -0.93 11.24
CA TYR A 61 23.13 -2.14 10.92
C TYR A 61 23.86 -2.94 9.86
N HIS A 62 23.82 -4.26 10.04
CA HIS A 62 24.26 -5.24 9.05
C HIS A 62 23.04 -6.03 8.55
N ARG A 63 23.11 -6.48 7.30
CA ARG A 63 22.03 -7.22 6.67
C ARG A 63 21.91 -8.62 7.26
N THR A 64 20.68 -9.04 7.60
CA THR A 64 20.38 -10.36 8.15
C THR A 64 19.11 -10.92 7.53
N GLY A 65 19.23 -11.93 6.66
CA GLY A 65 18.09 -12.50 5.94
C GLY A 65 17.33 -11.42 5.15
N ASN A 66 16.04 -11.25 5.46
CA ASN A 66 15.16 -10.27 4.82
C ASN A 66 15.12 -8.91 5.53
N GLY A 67 15.99 -8.65 6.51
CA GLY A 67 16.01 -7.40 7.28
C GLY A 67 17.42 -6.98 7.67
N TRP A 68 17.51 -6.15 8.69
CA TRP A 68 18.78 -5.67 9.24
C TRP A 68 18.79 -5.77 10.76
N ALA A 69 19.90 -6.22 11.30
CA ALA A 69 20.18 -6.19 12.73
C ALA A 69 21.22 -5.10 13.01
N GLY A 70 21.01 -4.32 14.05
CA GLY A 70 21.89 -3.21 14.37
C GLY A 70 22.08 -2.98 15.85
N THR A 71 22.94 -2.02 16.15
CA THR A 71 23.19 -1.54 17.51
C THR A 71 23.37 -0.03 17.52
N VAL A 72 23.00 0.60 18.64
CA VAL A 72 23.33 2.00 18.90
C VAL A 72 24.86 2.16 18.98
N GLU A 73 25.41 3.19 18.34
CA GLU A 73 26.85 3.45 18.33
C GLU A 73 27.38 3.60 19.77
N GLY A 74 28.47 2.91 20.08
CA GLY A 74 29.09 2.92 21.42
C GLY A 74 28.28 2.21 22.51
N ARG A 75 27.16 1.55 22.19
CA ARG A 75 26.33 0.78 23.14
C ARG A 75 25.98 -0.59 22.58
N ARG A 76 25.89 -1.61 23.43
CA ARG A 76 25.38 -2.94 23.02
C ARG A 76 23.85 -3.02 22.95
N TYR A 77 23.18 -1.90 22.70
CA TYR A 77 21.72 -1.86 22.68
C TYR A 77 21.21 -2.28 21.29
N PRO A 78 20.50 -3.42 21.17
CA PRO A 78 20.14 -3.98 19.88
C PRO A 78 18.97 -3.24 19.23
N LEU A 79 19.01 -3.16 17.91
CA LEU A 79 18.02 -2.55 17.04
C LEU A 79 17.69 -3.52 15.89
N TYR A 80 16.52 -3.37 15.29
CA TYR A 80 16.12 -4.12 14.09
C TYR A 80 15.47 -3.21 13.05
N LEU A 81 15.63 -3.58 11.78
CA LEU A 81 14.83 -3.07 10.66
C LEU A 81 14.27 -4.27 9.90
N ASN A 82 12.98 -4.53 10.05
CA ASN A 82 12.30 -5.61 9.33
C ASN A 82 11.62 -5.04 8.09
N THR A 83 11.93 -5.59 6.92
CA THR A 83 11.30 -5.18 5.67
C THR A 83 9.81 -5.52 5.70
N LEU A 84 8.97 -4.50 5.52
CA LEU A 84 7.52 -4.64 5.43
C LEU A 84 7.09 -4.79 3.96
N ILE A 85 7.54 -3.86 3.11
CA ILE A 85 7.23 -3.82 1.68
C ILE A 85 8.50 -3.41 0.94
N THR A 86 8.85 -4.11 -0.14
CA THR A 86 9.91 -3.71 -1.09
C THR A 86 9.31 -3.55 -2.48
N THR A 87 9.18 -2.33 -2.99
CA THR A 87 8.62 -2.12 -4.33
C THR A 87 9.61 -2.51 -5.42
N ASP A 88 9.13 -3.10 -6.51
CA ASP A 88 9.97 -3.45 -7.66
C ASP A 88 10.57 -2.21 -8.33
N THR A 89 11.72 -2.36 -8.98
CA THR A 89 12.22 -1.31 -9.87
C THR A 89 11.45 -1.39 -11.17
N CYS A 90 10.84 -0.29 -11.60
CA CYS A 90 10.11 -0.24 -12.86
C CYS A 90 10.80 0.72 -13.82
N GLU A 91 11.44 0.18 -14.85
CA GLU A 91 12.01 0.98 -15.92
C GLU A 91 10.87 1.74 -16.64
N THR A 92 10.70 3.01 -16.29
CA THR A 92 9.69 3.91 -16.86
C THR A 92 10.38 5.19 -17.33
N PRO A 93 11.10 5.15 -18.46
CA PRO A 93 11.84 6.31 -18.93
C PRO A 93 10.92 7.52 -19.14
N GLY A 94 11.14 8.58 -18.37
CA GLY A 94 10.42 9.84 -18.51
C GLY A 94 9.00 9.88 -17.94
N LEU A 95 8.54 8.85 -17.23
CA LEU A 95 7.25 8.86 -16.55
C LEU A 95 7.44 8.86 -15.01
N PRO A 96 6.71 9.73 -14.28
CA PRO A 96 6.68 9.63 -12.82
C PRO A 96 5.95 8.35 -12.39
N PRO A 97 6.16 7.88 -11.15
CA PRO A 97 5.30 6.85 -10.56
C PRO A 97 3.83 7.28 -10.60
N VAL A 98 2.92 6.32 -10.77
CA VAL A 98 1.49 6.59 -10.91
C VAL A 98 0.68 5.94 -9.80
N MET A 99 -0.23 6.70 -9.19
CA MET A 99 -1.30 6.17 -8.36
C MET A 99 -2.63 6.27 -9.11
N VAL A 100 -3.22 5.11 -9.45
CA VAL A 100 -4.56 5.05 -10.05
C VAL A 100 -5.59 5.04 -8.93
N ASN A 101 -6.10 6.22 -8.56
CA ASN A 101 -7.14 6.34 -7.55
C ASN A 101 -8.53 6.21 -8.19
N THR A 102 -9.34 5.27 -7.72
CA THR A 102 -10.54 4.86 -8.44
C THR A 102 -11.62 4.43 -7.47
N ILE A 103 -12.88 4.74 -7.77
CA ILE A 103 -13.99 4.09 -7.08
C ILE A 103 -14.04 2.64 -7.55
N PRO A 104 -14.19 1.64 -6.65
CA PRO A 104 -14.30 0.24 -7.06
C PRO A 104 -15.25 0.06 -8.24
N LYS A 105 -14.78 -0.65 -9.28
CA LYS A 105 -15.51 -0.93 -10.55
C LYS A 105 -15.73 0.27 -11.48
N ALA A 106 -15.00 1.39 -11.29
CA ALA A 106 -15.00 2.51 -12.21
C ALA A 106 -14.21 2.27 -13.51
N GLY A 107 -13.37 1.22 -13.58
CA GLY A 107 -12.60 0.88 -14.77
C GLY A 107 -11.10 0.73 -14.53
N THR A 108 -10.68 0.43 -13.30
CA THR A 108 -9.27 0.27 -12.89
C THR A 108 -8.46 -0.59 -13.86
N TYR A 109 -8.95 -1.78 -14.21
CA TYR A 109 -8.26 -2.71 -15.12
C TYR A 109 -8.00 -2.16 -16.50
N TYR A 110 -8.92 -1.33 -17.02
CA TYR A 110 -8.70 -0.68 -18.32
C TYR A 110 -7.52 0.30 -18.23
N VAL A 111 -7.44 1.06 -17.14
CA VAL A 111 -6.35 2.02 -16.92
C VAL A 111 -5.03 1.30 -16.64
N GLU A 112 -5.03 0.25 -15.81
CA GLU A 112 -3.82 -0.56 -15.58
C GLU A 112 -3.30 -1.19 -16.87
N ALA A 113 -4.18 -1.72 -17.73
CA ALA A 113 -3.79 -2.24 -19.03
C ALA A 113 -3.20 -1.16 -19.96
N ALA A 114 -3.79 0.04 -19.96
CA ALA A 114 -3.27 1.17 -20.73
C ALA A 114 -1.91 1.65 -20.21
N LEU A 115 -1.73 1.75 -18.90
CA LEU A 115 -0.45 2.10 -18.27
C LEU A 115 0.62 1.05 -18.58
N LYS A 116 0.28 -0.25 -18.47
CA LYS A 116 1.17 -1.34 -18.85
C LYS A 116 1.61 -1.24 -20.32
N ALA A 117 0.67 -0.95 -21.23
CA ALA A 117 0.97 -0.75 -22.64
C ALA A 117 1.84 0.49 -22.90
N ALA A 118 1.74 1.52 -22.06
CA ALA A 118 2.58 2.72 -22.08
C ALA A 118 3.95 2.53 -21.39
N GLY A 119 4.30 1.31 -20.97
CA GLY A 119 5.56 1.02 -20.30
C GLY A 119 5.56 1.30 -18.80
N CYS A 120 4.40 1.52 -18.17
CA CYS A 120 4.23 1.74 -16.74
C CYS A 120 3.64 0.50 -16.06
N PRO A 121 4.47 -0.48 -15.64
CA PRO A 121 3.99 -1.74 -15.07
C PRO A 121 3.41 -1.57 -13.66
N SER A 122 2.60 -2.53 -13.23
CA SER A 122 1.98 -2.55 -11.90
C SER A 122 2.94 -3.09 -10.85
N HIS A 123 2.99 -2.47 -9.68
CA HIS A 123 3.62 -3.04 -8.47
C HIS A 123 2.73 -4.09 -7.77
N ARG A 124 1.51 -4.33 -8.27
CA ARG A 124 0.52 -5.25 -7.68
C ARG A 124 0.21 -4.97 -6.21
N LEU A 125 0.25 -3.69 -5.83
CA LEU A 125 -0.18 -3.19 -4.52
C LEU A 125 -1.47 -2.40 -4.68
N HIS A 126 -2.46 -2.69 -3.84
CA HIS A 126 -3.68 -1.91 -3.75
C HIS A 126 -3.70 -1.14 -2.42
N LEU A 127 -3.84 0.16 -2.53
CA LEU A 127 -3.81 1.10 -1.43
C LEU A 127 -5.24 1.46 -1.02
N GLY A 128 -5.58 1.38 0.26
CA GLY A 128 -6.91 1.67 0.78
C GLY A 128 -6.85 2.59 2.00
N GLY A 129 -7.83 3.49 2.12
CA GLY A 129 -7.93 4.38 3.28
C GLY A 129 -6.67 5.24 3.47
N GLU A 130 -6.16 5.31 4.69
CA GLU A 130 -4.93 6.04 5.06
C GLU A 130 -3.72 5.11 5.25
N ASP A 131 -3.94 3.86 5.67
CA ASP A 131 -2.89 2.95 6.11
C ASP A 131 -3.11 1.47 5.76
N VAL A 132 -3.96 1.17 4.78
CA VAL A 132 -4.23 -0.21 4.36
C VAL A 132 -3.56 -0.49 3.02
N VAL A 133 -2.81 -1.59 2.96
CA VAL A 133 -2.19 -2.08 1.72
C VAL A 133 -2.56 -3.54 1.55
N ASP A 134 -3.27 -3.87 0.46
CA ASP A 134 -3.47 -5.25 0.07
C ASP A 134 -2.36 -5.64 -0.93
N ASP A 135 -1.55 -6.63 -0.56
CA ASP A 135 -0.35 -7.02 -1.30
C ASP A 135 -0.59 -8.26 -2.18
N TYR A 136 -0.72 -8.04 -3.48
CA TYR A 136 -0.99 -9.11 -4.46
C TYR A 136 0.25 -9.56 -5.23
N ARG A 137 1.45 -9.19 -4.78
CA ARG A 137 2.70 -9.63 -5.42
C ARG A 137 2.87 -11.13 -5.27
N GLY A 138 3.43 -11.78 -6.31
CA GLY A 138 3.63 -13.22 -6.34
C GLY A 138 2.36 -14.08 -6.53
N LEU A 139 1.17 -13.46 -6.59
CA LEU A 139 -0.08 -14.17 -6.87
C LEU A 139 -0.43 -14.16 -8.36
N PRO A 140 -1.18 -15.16 -8.85
CA PRO A 140 -1.75 -15.11 -10.20
C PRO A 140 -2.91 -14.08 -10.27
N ASP A 141 -3.19 -13.56 -11.46
CA ASP A 141 -4.18 -12.47 -11.67
C ASP A 141 -5.61 -12.86 -11.22
N GLU A 142 -5.96 -14.13 -11.35
CA GLU A 142 -7.22 -14.72 -10.91
C GLU A 142 -7.43 -14.69 -9.39
N ARG A 143 -6.37 -14.47 -8.60
CA ARG A 143 -6.41 -14.38 -7.13
C ARG A 143 -6.52 -12.94 -6.60
N VAL A 144 -6.39 -11.91 -7.44
CA VAL A 144 -6.39 -10.49 -7.03
C VAL A 144 -7.74 -10.03 -6.43
N HIS A 145 -8.77 -10.87 -6.52
CA HIS A 145 -10.11 -10.60 -6.01
C HIS A 145 -10.57 -11.52 -4.88
N ILE A 146 -9.75 -12.50 -4.52
CA ILE A 146 -10.14 -13.55 -3.60
C ILE A 146 -9.46 -13.26 -2.27
N MET A 147 -10.27 -12.93 -1.26
CA MET A 147 -9.87 -12.77 0.13
C MET A 147 -8.79 -11.69 0.37
N PRO A 148 -9.02 -10.42 -0.04
CA PRO A 148 -8.07 -9.31 0.14
C PRO A 148 -7.59 -9.16 1.58
N GLU A 149 -8.45 -9.45 2.55
CA GLU A 149 -8.15 -9.39 3.98
C GLU A 149 -7.02 -10.32 4.42
N THR A 150 -6.79 -11.43 3.71
CA THR A 150 -5.68 -12.34 4.00
C THR A 150 -4.31 -11.82 3.54
N LEU A 151 -4.31 -10.78 2.70
CA LEU A 151 -3.13 -10.18 2.09
C LEU A 151 -2.88 -8.76 2.62
N ARG A 152 -3.64 -8.36 3.64
CA ARG A 152 -3.66 -7.01 4.17
C ARG A 152 -2.48 -6.74 5.09
N LEU A 153 -1.78 -5.64 4.80
CA LEU A 153 -0.72 -5.06 5.62
C LEU A 153 -1.17 -3.68 6.10
N TYR A 154 -0.85 -3.36 7.35
CA TYR A 154 -1.06 -2.01 7.90
C TYR A 154 0.19 -1.17 7.66
N CYS A 155 0.14 -0.28 6.69
CA CYS A 155 1.21 0.62 6.30
C CYS A 155 0.62 1.94 5.77
N PRO A 156 1.00 3.10 6.33
CA PRO A 156 0.63 4.39 5.78
C PRO A 156 0.93 4.47 4.28
N LEU A 157 -0.07 4.95 3.52
CA LEU A 157 -0.02 5.01 2.06
C LEU A 157 1.13 5.86 1.54
N ASP A 158 1.44 6.93 2.28
CA ASP A 158 2.50 7.88 1.94
C ASP A 158 3.90 7.25 2.06
N LEU A 159 4.10 6.27 2.93
CA LEU A 159 5.35 5.50 3.00
C LEU A 159 5.52 4.60 1.78
N VAL A 160 4.45 3.94 1.34
CA VAL A 160 4.52 3.09 0.14
C VAL A 160 4.82 3.93 -1.09
N THR A 161 4.10 5.04 -1.26
CA THR A 161 4.27 5.94 -2.41
C THR A 161 5.64 6.61 -2.45
N ALA A 162 6.26 6.90 -1.30
CA ALA A 162 7.64 7.38 -1.20
C ALA A 162 8.70 6.38 -1.69
N THR A 163 8.38 5.08 -1.74
CA THR A 163 9.32 4.05 -2.25
C THR A 163 9.23 3.85 -3.77
N LEU A 164 8.23 4.42 -4.44
CA LEU A 164 7.98 4.13 -5.85
C LEU A 164 9.08 4.72 -6.75
N GLN A 165 9.67 3.85 -7.56
CA GLN A 165 10.67 4.22 -8.58
C GLN A 165 10.15 3.79 -9.94
N GLY A 166 9.19 4.56 -10.43
CA GLY A 166 8.42 4.24 -11.63
C GLY A 166 7.16 3.44 -11.35
N GLY A 167 6.58 2.86 -12.41
CA GLY A 167 5.44 1.94 -12.32
C GLY A 167 4.16 2.57 -11.75
N HIS A 168 3.20 1.72 -11.40
CA HIS A 168 1.94 2.16 -10.82
C HIS A 168 1.42 1.28 -9.68
N VAL A 169 0.62 1.90 -8.83
CA VAL A 169 -0.20 1.27 -7.80
C VAL A 169 -1.67 1.62 -7.99
N VAL A 170 -2.57 0.77 -7.52
CA VAL A 170 -4.00 1.04 -7.50
C VAL A 170 -4.37 1.59 -6.13
N ALA A 171 -5.27 2.56 -6.07
CA ALA A 171 -5.77 3.11 -4.82
C ALA A 171 -7.29 3.24 -4.79
N HIS A 172 -7.86 3.02 -3.60
CA HIS A 172 -9.21 3.34 -3.20
C HIS A 172 -9.12 4.25 -1.97
N CYS A 173 -8.59 5.45 -2.17
CA CYS A 173 -8.37 6.45 -1.13
C CYS A 173 -9.40 7.57 -1.27
N ASP A 174 -10.19 7.76 -0.21
CA ASP A 174 -11.23 8.79 -0.15
C ASP A 174 -10.78 10.04 0.61
N PHE A 175 -9.56 10.03 1.15
CA PHE A 175 -9.01 11.11 1.97
C PHE A 175 -8.19 12.08 1.14
N GLN A 176 -8.75 13.27 0.89
CA GLN A 176 -8.12 14.29 0.04
C GLN A 176 -6.72 14.69 0.52
N HIS A 177 -6.51 14.79 1.84
CA HIS A 177 -5.21 15.16 2.40
C HIS A 177 -4.13 14.10 2.12
N VAL A 178 -4.48 12.81 2.12
CA VAL A 178 -3.56 11.73 1.72
C VAL A 178 -3.22 11.85 0.24
N ILE A 179 -4.21 12.09 -0.62
CA ILE A 179 -4.02 12.26 -2.07
C ILE A 179 -3.08 13.45 -2.37
N ASP A 180 -3.30 14.58 -1.70
CA ASP A 180 -2.47 15.77 -1.89
C ASP A 180 -1.04 15.56 -1.40
N HIS A 181 -0.87 14.79 -0.32
CA HIS A 181 0.43 14.40 0.17
C HIS A 181 1.18 13.49 -0.81
N VAL A 182 0.50 12.47 -1.37
CA VAL A 182 1.06 11.61 -2.44
C VAL A 182 1.51 12.44 -3.65
N ARG A 183 0.72 13.45 -4.07
CA ARG A 183 1.11 14.37 -5.15
C ARG A 183 2.38 15.15 -4.82
N SER A 184 2.52 15.58 -3.56
CA SER A 184 3.70 16.34 -3.11
C SER A 184 4.99 15.54 -3.19
N GLN A 185 4.91 14.20 -3.17
CA GLN A 185 6.03 13.28 -3.36
C GLN A 185 6.43 13.10 -4.83
N GLY A 186 5.74 13.76 -5.78
CA GLY A 186 6.02 13.64 -7.21
C GLY A 186 5.32 12.45 -7.88
N VAL A 187 4.38 11.80 -7.21
CA VAL A 187 3.54 10.74 -7.78
C VAL A 187 2.39 11.35 -8.58
N LEU A 188 2.20 10.90 -9.82
CA LEU A 188 1.07 11.29 -10.64
C LEU A 188 -0.20 10.55 -10.19
N VAL A 189 -1.23 11.29 -9.79
CA VAL A 189 -2.50 10.71 -9.38
C VAL A 189 -3.50 10.75 -10.53
N LEU A 190 -3.92 9.57 -11.02
CA LEU A 190 -4.97 9.41 -12.01
C LEU A 190 -6.27 9.03 -11.33
N SER A 191 -7.21 9.98 -11.28
CA SER A 191 -8.54 9.73 -10.73
C SER A 191 -9.50 9.16 -11.79
N VAL A 192 -9.99 7.94 -11.57
CA VAL A 192 -10.92 7.26 -12.48
C VAL A 192 -12.33 7.35 -11.93
N VAL A 193 -13.19 8.05 -12.67
CA VAL A 193 -14.60 8.22 -12.32
C VAL A 193 -15.49 7.57 -13.38
N ARG A 194 -16.62 7.03 -12.94
CA ARG A 194 -17.62 6.41 -13.80
C ARG A 194 -19.02 6.73 -13.26
N ASN A 195 -20.01 6.71 -14.15
CA ASN A 195 -21.41 6.87 -13.76
C ASN A 195 -21.78 5.87 -12.65
N LEU A 196 -22.33 6.37 -11.55
CA LEU A 196 -22.69 5.56 -10.38
C LEU A 196 -23.63 4.41 -10.72
N ARG A 197 -24.59 4.59 -11.65
CA ARG A 197 -25.52 3.51 -12.05
C ARG A 197 -24.78 2.36 -12.71
N ASP A 198 -23.75 2.66 -13.49
CA ASP A 198 -22.94 1.64 -14.16
C ASP A 198 -21.96 0.97 -13.19
N ILE A 199 -21.42 1.73 -12.21
CA ILE A 199 -20.66 1.17 -11.09
C ILE A 199 -21.52 0.16 -10.32
N MET A 200 -22.74 0.54 -9.94
CA MET A 200 -23.64 -0.35 -9.19
C MET A 200 -23.99 -1.63 -9.96
N LYS A 201 -24.28 -1.52 -11.27
CA LYS A 201 -24.48 -2.69 -12.13
C LYS A 201 -23.24 -3.58 -12.20
N SER A 202 -22.06 -2.97 -12.30
CA SER A 202 -20.79 -3.69 -12.36
C SER A 202 -20.46 -4.38 -11.04
N MET A 203 -20.71 -3.70 -9.91
CA MET A 203 -20.52 -4.24 -8.56
C MET A 203 -21.47 -5.41 -8.31
N PHE A 204 -22.75 -5.25 -8.65
CA PHE A 204 -23.74 -6.32 -8.57
C PHE A 204 -23.29 -7.59 -9.27
N ARG A 205 -22.86 -7.48 -10.54
CA ARG A 205 -22.37 -8.64 -11.32
C ARG A 205 -21.08 -9.22 -10.73
N PHE A 206 -20.16 -8.36 -10.29
CA PHE A 206 -18.91 -8.79 -9.69
C PHE A 206 -19.16 -9.63 -8.44
N LEU A 207 -19.98 -9.13 -7.50
CA LEU A 207 -20.32 -9.88 -6.30
C LEU A 207 -21.06 -11.17 -6.69
N LEU A 208 -22.06 -11.08 -7.58
CA LEU A 208 -22.86 -12.25 -7.95
C LEU A 208 -22.04 -13.41 -8.53
N TYR A 209 -21.07 -13.12 -9.41
CA TYR A 209 -20.40 -14.15 -10.20
C TYR A 209 -18.94 -14.41 -9.83
N MET A 210 -18.24 -13.44 -9.23
CA MET A 210 -16.79 -13.55 -8.96
C MET A 210 -16.47 -13.79 -7.49
N ILE A 211 -17.32 -13.30 -6.58
CA ILE A 211 -17.10 -13.45 -5.15
C ILE A 211 -18.05 -14.55 -4.62
N PRO A 212 -17.52 -15.70 -4.19
CA PRO A 212 -18.34 -16.71 -3.54
C PRO A 212 -18.90 -16.13 -2.23
N PRO A 213 -20.16 -16.44 -1.88
CA PRO A 213 -20.70 -16.03 -0.58
C PRO A 213 -19.89 -16.72 0.53
N GLU A 214 -19.52 -15.97 1.57
CA GLU A 214 -18.97 -16.57 2.78
C GLU A 214 -20.06 -17.37 3.51
N PRO A 215 -19.70 -18.48 4.19
CA PRO A 215 -20.67 -19.30 4.93
C PRO A 215 -21.49 -18.50 5.96
N ASP A 216 -20.86 -17.50 6.58
CA ASP A 216 -21.46 -16.69 7.65
C ASP A 216 -22.08 -15.37 7.15
N ASP A 217 -22.05 -15.13 5.84
CA ASP A 217 -22.60 -13.91 5.23
C ASP A 217 -24.11 -14.04 4.94
N PHE A 218 -24.92 -14.05 6.00
CA PHE A 218 -26.38 -14.20 5.91
C PHE A 218 -27.04 -13.14 5.01
N LEU A 219 -26.60 -11.88 5.08
CA LEU A 219 -27.15 -10.81 4.25
C LEU A 219 -26.74 -10.97 2.78
N GLY A 220 -25.52 -11.42 2.52
CA GLY A 220 -25.03 -11.72 1.19
C GLY A 220 -25.76 -12.90 0.53
N GLN A 221 -26.07 -13.94 1.32
CA GLN A 221 -26.87 -15.08 0.88
C GLN A 221 -28.31 -14.64 0.59
N PHE A 222 -28.93 -13.90 1.51
CA PHE A 222 -30.31 -13.41 1.38
C PHE A 222 -30.58 -12.71 0.06
N TRP A 223 -29.74 -11.73 -0.34
CA TRP A 223 -30.01 -11.00 -1.58
C TRP A 223 -29.79 -11.86 -2.82
N ARG A 224 -28.84 -12.82 -2.79
CA ARG A 224 -28.57 -13.71 -3.92
C ARG A 224 -29.70 -14.70 -4.19
N GLU A 225 -30.38 -15.15 -3.14
CA GLU A 225 -31.52 -16.07 -3.21
C GLU A 225 -32.76 -15.43 -3.84
N GLN A 226 -32.89 -14.10 -3.80
CA GLN A 226 -34.00 -13.39 -4.46
C GLN A 226 -33.93 -13.54 -5.98
N GLU A 227 -35.02 -13.26 -6.70
CA GLU A 227 -35.06 -13.29 -8.17
C GLU A 227 -35.53 -11.94 -8.78
N GLY A 228 -35.22 -11.73 -10.06
CA GLY A 228 -35.65 -10.55 -10.82
C GLY A 228 -35.33 -9.21 -10.15
N ASP A 229 -36.32 -8.31 -10.11
CA ASP A 229 -36.19 -6.97 -9.53
C ASP A 229 -36.00 -6.97 -8.01
N ALA A 230 -36.52 -8.00 -7.32
CA ALA A 230 -36.34 -8.17 -5.88
C ALA A 230 -34.87 -8.37 -5.52
N ARG A 231 -34.10 -9.10 -6.35
CA ARG A 231 -32.66 -9.30 -6.17
C ARG A 231 -31.88 -7.99 -6.20
N VAL A 232 -32.17 -7.14 -7.17
CA VAL A 232 -31.49 -5.83 -7.29
C VAL A 232 -31.83 -4.94 -6.11
N THR A 233 -33.10 -4.96 -5.67
CA THR A 233 -33.57 -4.16 -4.53
C THR A 233 -32.92 -4.60 -3.22
N ALA A 234 -32.90 -5.92 -2.96
CA ALA A 234 -32.25 -6.51 -1.79
C ALA A 234 -30.74 -6.24 -1.78
N PHE A 235 -30.08 -6.34 -2.93
CA PHE A 235 -28.67 -6.00 -3.08
C PHE A 235 -28.38 -4.56 -2.65
N LEU A 236 -29.15 -3.59 -3.14
CA LEU A 236 -28.96 -2.18 -2.80
C LEU A 236 -29.17 -1.91 -1.31
N ALA A 237 -30.18 -2.55 -0.69
CA ALA A 237 -30.45 -2.41 0.74
C ALA A 237 -29.31 -2.97 1.60
N VAL A 238 -28.82 -4.17 1.27
CA VAL A 238 -27.72 -4.83 1.99
C VAL A 238 -26.42 -4.03 1.87
N GLU A 239 -26.04 -3.60 0.67
CA GLU A 239 -24.81 -2.83 0.47
C GLU A 239 -24.89 -1.43 1.09
N HIS A 240 -26.07 -0.82 1.14
CA HIS A 240 -26.29 0.42 1.90
C HIS A 240 -26.02 0.20 3.39
N GLU A 241 -26.58 -0.86 3.99
CA GLU A 241 -26.36 -1.19 5.40
C GLU A 241 -24.88 -1.47 5.71
N ARG A 242 -24.21 -2.24 4.83
CA ARG A 242 -22.77 -2.51 4.94
C ARG A 242 -21.93 -1.24 4.85
N GLY A 243 -22.30 -0.34 3.93
CA GLY A 243 -21.66 0.97 3.78
C GLY A 243 -21.78 1.79 5.06
N LEU A 244 -22.97 1.85 5.67
CA LEU A 244 -23.19 2.57 6.94
C LEU A 244 -22.32 2.02 8.08
N ARG A 245 -22.19 0.69 8.20
CA ARG A 245 -21.35 0.08 9.25
C ARG A 245 -19.87 0.46 9.12
N ARG A 246 -19.37 0.61 7.89
CA ARG A 246 -17.97 0.99 7.60
C ARG A 246 -17.66 2.48 7.81
N VAL A 247 -18.69 3.33 7.88
CA VAL A 247 -18.53 4.78 8.15
C VAL A 247 -18.57 5.08 9.66
N VAL A 248 -19.15 4.20 10.46
CA VAL A 248 -19.35 4.38 11.91
C VAL A 248 -18.31 3.61 12.75
N SER A 249 -17.52 2.73 12.12
CA SER A 249 -16.37 2.02 12.71
C SER A 249 -15.06 2.75 12.47
#